data_AF-A0A2X1QUZ3-F1
#
_entry.id   AF-A0A2X1QUZ3-F1
#
_cell.length_a   1.000
_cell.length_b   1.000
_cell.length_c   1.000
_cell.angle_alpha   90.00
_cell.angle_beta   90.00
_cell.angle_gamma   90.00
#
_symmetry.space_group_name_H-M   'P 1'
#
loop_
_entity.id
_entity.type
_entity.pdbx_description
1 polymer ?
#
loop_
_entity_poly.entity_id
_entity_poly.type
_entity_poly.pdbx_seq_one_letter_code
_entity_poly.pdbx_strand_id
1 'polypeptide(L)'
;MLAAFDAEERPVGTVQLITSQPENQPHRADVAKLLVHQNVRRQGIAQALMSELERIARRERKTVLVLDTATGSGAEQFYARSGWEKVGEIPRYALMPDGEMTATSLFYKFLP
;
A
#
# COMPACT_ATOMS: atom_id res chain seq x y z
N MET A 1 -10.75 -5.51 0.86
CA MET A 1 -9.67 -6.03 0.01
C MET A 1 -10.07 -5.86 -1.44
N LEU A 2 -9.14 -5.46 -2.30
CA LEU A 2 -9.31 -5.39 -3.75
C LEU A 2 -8.41 -6.42 -4.41
N ALA A 3 -8.87 -6.93 -5.55
CA ALA A 3 -8.11 -7.81 -6.42
C ALA A 3 -8.25 -7.34 -7.86
N ALA A 4 -7.15 -7.42 -8.61
CA ALA A 4 -7.12 -7.23 -10.06
C ALA A 4 -7.03 -8.60 -10.72
N PHE A 5 -7.78 -8.79 -11.81
CA PHE A 5 -7.84 -10.03 -12.57
C PHE A 5 -7.40 -9.78 -14.02
N ASP A 6 -6.78 -10.76 -14.65
CA ASP A 6 -6.48 -10.75 -16.09
C ASP A 6 -7.71 -11.13 -16.93
N ALA A 7 -7.53 -11.24 -18.25
CA ALA A 7 -8.59 -11.59 -19.20
C ALA A 7 -9.13 -13.02 -18.99
N GLU A 8 -8.35 -13.89 -18.37
CA GLU A 8 -8.74 -15.26 -18.03
C GLU A 8 -9.26 -15.38 -16.57
N GLU A 9 -9.63 -14.26 -15.94
CA GLU A 9 -10.14 -14.17 -14.57
C GLU A 9 -9.17 -14.69 -13.50
N ARG A 10 -7.86 -14.68 -13.77
CA ARG A 10 -6.84 -15.08 -12.78
C ARG A 10 -6.42 -13.86 -11.95
N PRO A 11 -6.24 -14.00 -10.63
CA PRO A 11 -5.81 -12.89 -9.79
C PRO A 11 -4.36 -12.52 -10.10
N VAL A 12 -4.13 -11.26 -10.48
CA VAL A 12 -2.81 -10.74 -10.86
C VAL A 12 -2.30 -9.62 -9.96
N GLY A 13 -3.15 -9.10 -9.08
CA GLY A 13 -2.74 -8.14 -8.06
C GLY A 13 -3.77 -7.97 -6.95
N THR A 14 -3.35 -7.40 -5.84
CA THR A 14 -4.22 -7.13 -4.69
C THR A 14 -3.75 -5.92 -3.89
N VAL A 15 -4.67 -5.32 -3.14
CA VAL A 15 -4.38 -4.35 -2.08
C VAL A 15 -5.46 -4.42 -1.00
N GLN A 16 -5.09 -4.10 0.24
CA GLN A 16 -5.99 -4.09 1.39
C GLN A 16 -6.08 -2.70 1.99
N LEU A 17 -7.31 -2.32 2.38
CA LEU A 17 -7.62 -1.14 3.18
C LEU A 17 -8.11 -1.63 4.54
N ILE A 18 -7.39 -1.28 5.61
CA ILE A 18 -7.69 -1.68 6.98
C ILE A 18 -8.36 -0.51 7.70
N THR A 19 -9.68 -0.57 7.82
CA THR A 19 -10.50 0.51 8.39
C THR A 19 -10.78 0.37 9.88
N SER A 20 -10.60 -0.84 10.43
CA SER A 20 -10.72 -1.12 11.86
C SER A 20 -9.51 -0.53 12.58
N GLN A 21 -9.69 0.66 13.14
CA GLN A 21 -8.68 1.42 13.86
C GLN A 21 -9.12 1.59 15.32
N PRO A 22 -8.20 1.92 16.24
CA PRO A 22 -8.58 2.26 17.61
C PRO A 22 -9.58 3.44 17.64
N GLU A 23 -10.35 3.55 18.72
CA GLU A 23 -11.46 4.50 18.85
C GLU A 23 -11.08 5.97 18.61
N ASN A 24 -9.85 6.35 18.96
CA ASN A 24 -9.32 7.70 18.75
C ASN A 24 -8.80 7.96 17.32
N GLN A 25 -8.89 6.99 16.41
CA GLN A 25 -8.33 7.06 15.06
C GLN A 25 -9.37 6.74 13.95
N PRO A 26 -10.64 7.19 14.04
CA PRO A 26 -11.70 6.80 13.11
C PRO A 26 -11.47 7.33 11.69
N HIS A 27 -10.71 8.42 11.57
CA HIS A 27 -10.38 9.10 10.33
C HIS A 27 -9.25 8.42 9.54
N ARG A 28 -8.52 7.49 10.16
CA ARG A 28 -7.41 6.76 9.52
C ARG A 28 -7.85 5.42 8.93
N ALA A 29 -7.13 4.99 7.90
CA ALA A 29 -7.02 3.59 7.52
C ALA A 29 -5.58 3.24 7.11
N ASP A 30 -5.20 1.97 7.29
CA ASP A 30 -3.89 1.49 6.85
C ASP A 30 -4.00 0.81 5.50
N VAL A 31 -2.98 0.99 4.66
CA VAL A 31 -2.85 0.30 3.37
C VAL A 31 -1.86 -0.85 3.52
N ALA A 32 -2.29 -2.05 3.16
CA ALA A 32 -1.47 -3.24 3.31
C ALA A 32 -1.54 -4.12 2.06
N LYS A 33 -0.52 -4.98 1.91
CA LYS A 33 -0.49 -6.07 0.92
C LYS A 33 -0.76 -5.60 -0.52
N LEU A 34 -0.19 -4.45 -0.92
CA LEU A 34 -0.11 -4.11 -2.34
C LEU A 34 0.88 -5.06 -3.03
N LEU A 35 0.35 -6.04 -3.74
CA LEU A 35 1.13 -7.06 -4.42
C LEU A 35 0.69 -7.14 -5.87
N VAL A 36 1.65 -7.21 -6.79
CA VAL A 36 1.41 -7.42 -8.22
C VAL A 36 2.30 -8.55 -8.70
N HIS A 37 1.67 -9.51 -9.39
CA HIS A 37 2.33 -10.67 -9.95
C HIS A 37 3.45 -10.21 -10.90
N GLN A 38 4.62 -10.83 -10.79
CA GLN A 38 5.85 -10.34 -11.45
C GLN A 38 5.74 -10.23 -12.98
N ASN A 39 5.00 -11.14 -13.62
CA ASN A 39 4.85 -11.19 -15.08
C ASN A 39 4.00 -10.03 -15.65
N VAL A 40 3.28 -9.30 -14.82
CA VAL A 40 2.40 -8.19 -15.25
C VAL A 40 2.77 -6.86 -14.59
N ARG A 41 3.95 -6.78 -13.97
CA ARG A 41 4.45 -5.52 -13.41
C ARG A 41 4.68 -4.49 -14.53
N ARG A 42 4.69 -3.21 -14.15
CA ARG A 42 4.87 -2.05 -15.05
C ARG A 42 3.75 -1.84 -16.08
N GLN A 43 2.60 -2.51 -15.91
CA GLN A 43 1.39 -2.31 -16.72
C GLN A 43 0.32 -1.44 -16.02
N GLY A 44 0.71 -0.66 -15.00
CA GLY A 44 -0.21 0.23 -14.28
C GLY A 44 -1.13 -0.43 -13.24
N ILE A 45 -1.07 -1.75 -13.04
CA ILE A 45 -1.96 -2.48 -12.11
C ILE A 45 -1.90 -1.93 -10.67
N ALA A 46 -0.69 -1.67 -10.15
CA ALA A 46 -0.52 -1.09 -8.82
C ALA A 46 -1.19 0.29 -8.69
N GLN A 47 -1.07 1.11 -9.74
CA GLN A 47 -1.70 2.44 -9.78
C GLN A 47 -3.23 2.33 -9.80
N ALA A 48 -3.78 1.41 -10.60
CA ALA A 48 -5.22 1.17 -10.65
C ALA A 48 -5.78 0.70 -9.30
N LEU A 49 -5.12 -0.28 -8.67
CA LEU A 49 -5.50 -0.78 -7.34
C LEU A 49 -5.48 0.32 -6.27
N MET A 50 -4.43 1.14 -6.24
CA MET A 50 -4.33 2.24 -5.28
C MET A 50 -5.36 3.33 -5.54
N SER A 51 -5.64 3.66 -6.80
CA SER A 51 -6.65 4.67 -7.15
C SER A 51 -8.04 4.24 -6.68
N GLU A 52 -8.39 2.97 -6.90
CA GLU A 52 -9.66 2.41 -6.43
C GLU A 52 -9.72 2.28 -4.90
N LEU A 53 -8.60 1.92 -4.26
CA LEU A 53 -8.50 1.90 -2.81
C LEU A 53 -8.74 3.30 -2.21
N GLU A 54 -8.14 4.35 -2.78
CA GLU A 54 -8.35 5.72 -2.32
C GLU A 54 -9.79 6.18 -2.52
N ARG A 55 -10.44 5.77 -3.62
CA ARG A 55 -11.87 6.04 -3.86
C ARG A 55 -12.74 5.41 -2.77
N ILE A 56 -12.47 4.16 -2.40
CA ILE A 56 -13.18 3.46 -1.33
C ILE A 56 -12.90 4.11 0.01
N ALA A 57 -11.65 4.46 0.32
CA ALA A 57 -11.28 5.14 1.55
C ALA A 57 -12.05 6.45 1.75
N ARG A 58 -12.20 7.27 0.70
CA ARG A 58 -13.04 8.48 0.74
C ARG A 58 -14.51 8.17 1.03
N ARG A 59 -15.07 7.11 0.41
CA ARG A 59 -16.45 6.67 0.68
C ARG A 59 -16.64 6.24 2.14
N GLU A 60 -15.63 5.61 2.72
CA GLU A 60 -15.58 5.23 4.15
C GLU A 60 -15.19 6.41 5.07
N ARG A 61 -15.19 7.66 4.55
CA ARG A 61 -14.88 8.90 5.26
C ARG A 61 -13.49 8.91 5.92
N LYS A 62 -12.54 8.19 5.34
CA LYS A 62 -11.14 8.23 5.74
C LYS A 62 -10.49 9.48 5.16
N THR A 63 -9.70 10.18 5.96
CA THR A 63 -9.00 11.41 5.58
C THR A 63 -7.48 11.25 5.57
N VAL A 64 -6.97 10.19 6.20
CA VAL A 64 -5.54 9.86 6.18
C VAL A 64 -5.33 8.38 5.94
N LEU A 65 -4.42 8.06 5.04
CA LEU A 65 -3.92 6.72 4.80
C LEU A 65 -2.48 6.60 5.28
N VAL A 66 -2.14 5.46 5.88
CA VAL A 66 -0.78 5.17 6.37
C VAL A 66 -0.34 3.81 5.85
N LEU A 67 0.95 3.66 5.56
CA LEU A 67 1.56 2.38 5.22
C LEU A 67 3.03 2.33 5.60
N ASP A 68 3.55 1.11 5.62
CA ASP A 68 4.99 0.83 5.67
C ASP A 68 5.39 -0.01 4.46
N THR A 69 6.65 0.10 4.02
CA THR A 69 7.21 -0.73 2.96
C THR A 69 8.71 -0.87 3.10
N ALA A 70 9.29 -1.98 2.64
CA ALA A 70 10.74 -2.20 2.72
C ALA A 70 11.52 -1.03 2.08
N THR A 71 12.46 -0.45 2.83
CA THR A 71 13.33 0.62 2.35
C THR A 71 14.21 0.12 1.20
N GLY A 72 14.43 0.96 0.19
CA GLY A 72 15.16 0.66 -1.04
C GLY A 72 14.36 -0.16 -2.06
N SER A 73 13.12 -0.55 -1.74
CA SER A 73 12.32 -1.40 -2.61
C SER A 73 11.68 -0.65 -3.79
N GLY A 74 11.28 -1.38 -4.82
CA GLY A 74 10.48 -0.81 -5.91
C GLY A 74 9.12 -0.24 -5.45
N ALA A 75 8.58 -0.73 -4.31
CA ALA A 75 7.35 -0.22 -3.72
C ALA A 75 7.56 1.15 -3.07
N GLU A 76 8.69 1.36 -2.37
CA GLU A 76 9.05 2.68 -1.83
C GLU A 76 9.09 3.73 -2.94
N GLN A 77 9.79 3.43 -4.03
CA GLN A 77 9.87 4.35 -5.17
C GLN A 77 8.51 4.58 -5.83
N PHE A 78 7.64 3.57 -5.84
CA PHE A 78 6.27 3.72 -6.33
C PHE A 78 5.49 4.71 -5.47
N TYR A 79 5.48 4.55 -4.15
CA TYR A 79 4.74 5.46 -3.26
C TYR A 79 5.27 6.89 -3.32
N ALA A 80 6.58 7.09 -3.32
CA ALA A 80 7.21 8.41 -3.45
C ALA A 80 6.77 9.16 -4.72
N ARG A 81 6.53 8.44 -5.82
CA ARG A 81 6.02 9.03 -7.08
C ARG A 81 4.50 9.16 -7.15
N SER A 82 3.77 8.50 -6.26
CA SER A 82 2.30 8.44 -6.25
C SER A 82 1.64 9.40 -5.25
N GLY A 83 2.36 10.46 -4.87
CA GLY A 83 1.89 11.50 -3.97
C GLY A 83 1.75 11.07 -2.51
N TRP A 84 2.56 10.08 -2.10
CA TRP A 84 2.71 9.72 -0.69
C TRP A 84 3.92 10.43 -0.09
N GLU A 85 3.79 10.83 1.17
CA GLU A 85 4.84 11.53 1.91
C GLU A 85 5.56 10.55 2.84
N LYS A 86 6.89 10.47 2.71
CA LYS A 86 7.73 9.64 3.57
C LYS A 86 7.96 10.36 4.90
N VAL A 87 7.64 9.69 6.01
CA VAL A 87 7.86 10.20 7.37
C VAL A 87 9.29 9.92 7.82
N GLY A 88 9.80 8.72 7.52
CA GLY A 88 11.09 8.27 7.99
C GLY A 88 11.25 6.77 7.83
N GLU A 89 12.31 6.25 8.46
CA GLU A 89 12.69 4.85 8.37
C GLU A 89 12.86 4.25 9.76
N ILE A 90 12.49 2.98 9.92
CA ILE A 90 12.80 2.20 11.11
C ILE A 90 13.76 1.08 10.69
N PRO A 91 15.01 1.06 11.19
CA PRO A 91 15.95 0.00 10.88
C PRO A 91 15.53 -1.32 11.53
N ARG A 92 15.83 -2.44 10.87
CA ARG A 92 15.56 -3.81 11.39
C ARG A 92 14.10 -4.04 11.77
N TYR A 93 13.18 -3.46 11.00
CA TYR A 93 11.75 -3.49 11.26
C TYR A 93 11.11 -4.85 10.94
N ALA A 94 11.54 -5.48 9.85
CA ALA A 94 10.95 -6.73 9.36
C ALA A 94 12.02 -7.73 8.92
N LEU A 95 11.59 -8.97 8.71
CA LEU A 95 12.40 -10.01 8.09
C LEU A 95 12.02 -10.19 6.62
N MET A 96 13.02 -10.33 5.77
CA MET A 96 12.88 -10.78 4.40
C MET A 96 12.59 -12.30 4.36
N PRO A 97 12.11 -12.86 3.22
CA PRO A 97 11.80 -14.29 3.13
C PRO A 97 12.99 -15.23 3.43
N ASP A 98 14.22 -14.76 3.24
CA ASP A 98 15.47 -15.46 3.56
C ASP A 98 15.89 -15.29 5.03
N GLY A 99 15.16 -14.50 5.82
CA GLY A 99 15.42 -14.25 7.23
C GLY A 99 16.33 -13.04 7.51
N GLU A 100 16.81 -12.32 6.49
CA GLU A 100 17.60 -11.11 6.72
C GLU A 100 16.73 -9.96 7.25
N MET A 101 17.28 -9.16 8.17
CA MET A 101 16.60 -7.98 8.69
C MET A 101 16.60 -6.86 7.66
N THR A 102 15.44 -6.24 7.44
CA THR A 102 15.27 -5.09 6.56
C THR A 102 14.67 -3.89 7.29
N ALA A 103 15.03 -2.70 6.83
CA ALA A 103 14.40 -1.46 7.28
C ALA A 103 13.03 -1.28 6.61
N THR A 104 12.11 -0.57 7.26
CA THR A 104 10.86 -0.11 6.64
C THR A 104 10.89 1.41 6.50
N SER A 105 10.26 1.91 5.44
CA SER A 105 9.93 3.31 5.24
C SER A 105 8.45 3.51 5.52
N LEU A 106 8.14 4.44 6.42
CA LEU A 106 6.77 4.82 6.76
C LEU A 106 6.29 5.95 5.85
N PHE A 107 5.08 5.81 5.32
CA PHE A 107 4.44 6.80 4.47
C PHE A 107 3.04 7.15 4.94
N TYR A 108 2.61 8.36 4.62
CA TYR A 108 1.22 8.77 4.74
C TYR A 108 0.73 9.49 3.47
N LYS A 109 -0.59 9.61 3.36
CA LYS A 109 -1.25 10.45 2.35
C LYS A 109 -2.56 10.99 2.91
N PHE A 110 -2.75 12.30 2.83
CA PHE A 110 -4.06 12.90 3.11
C PHE A 110 -4.99 12.74 1.91
N LEU A 111 -6.25 12.44 2.20
CA LEU A 111 -7.32 12.39 1.21
C LEU A 111 -8.11 13.71 1.29
N PRO A 112 -8.35 14.40 0.17
CA PRO A 112 -9.27 15.53 0.11
C PRO A 112 -10.71 15.08 0.33
#